data_AF-A0A1J5S510-F1
#
_entry.id   AF-A0A1J5S510-F1
#
_cell.length_a   1.000
_cell.length_b   1.000
_cell.length_c   1.000
_cell.angle_alpha   90.00
_cell.angle_beta   90.00
_cell.angle_gamma   90.00
#
_symmetry.space_group_name_H-M   'P 1'
#
loop_
_entity.id
_entity.type
_entity.pdbx_description
1 polymer ?
#
loop_
_entity_poly.entity_id
_entity_poly.type
_entity_poly.pdbx_seq_one_letter_code
_entity_poly.pdbx_strand_id
1 'polypeptide(L)'
;MKPLKFACVTTLLATFASSALADDKVRTPVPDARPVLLAALQAADGQAHGILTGVEADAITKRFDATSPIAIDVTTEKRYAQPGCSRLKVTFWQDGVLLPGATIPRRQTMDFGINYCLDGRPPQSLR
;
A
#
# COMPACT_ATOMS: atom_id res chain seq x y z
N MET A 1 -32.74 5.98 64.62
CA MET A 1 -32.09 5.10 63.62
C MET A 1 -32.32 5.73 62.25
N LYS A 2 -31.26 6.23 61.59
CA LYS A 2 -31.35 6.92 60.28
C LYS A 2 -31.06 5.92 59.15
N PRO A 3 -31.82 5.88 58.05
CA PRO A 3 -31.53 4.98 56.94
C PRO A 3 -30.42 5.58 56.05
N LEU A 4 -29.33 4.83 55.90
CA LEU A 4 -28.22 5.13 55.00
C LEU A 4 -28.64 4.75 53.58
N LYS A 5 -28.78 5.76 52.70
CA LYS A 5 -29.13 5.57 51.29
C LYS A 5 -27.90 5.11 50.52
N PHE A 6 -27.93 3.90 49.98
CA PHE A 6 -26.92 3.39 49.05
C PHE A 6 -27.03 4.14 47.72
N ALA A 7 -26.02 4.93 47.38
CA ALA A 7 -25.89 5.54 46.07
C ALA A 7 -25.26 4.52 45.11
N CYS A 8 -26.04 4.08 44.12
CA CYS A 8 -25.60 3.24 43.02
C CYS A 8 -24.79 4.11 42.04
N VAL A 9 -23.47 3.95 42.03
CA VAL A 9 -22.59 4.59 41.05
C VAL A 9 -22.63 3.75 39.76
N THR A 10 -23.27 4.28 38.72
CA THR A 10 -23.34 3.66 37.40
C THR A 10 -22.18 4.19 36.56
N THR A 11 -21.14 3.39 36.39
CA THR A 11 -20.00 3.72 35.52
C THR A 11 -20.42 3.51 34.06
N LEU A 12 -20.67 4.60 33.32
CA LEU A 12 -20.86 4.54 31.87
C LEU A 12 -19.53 4.17 31.19
N LEU A 13 -19.43 2.95 30.67
CA LEU A 13 -18.40 2.59 29.69
C LEU A 13 -18.81 3.18 28.33
N ALA A 14 -18.12 4.23 27.90
CA ALA A 14 -18.21 4.73 26.54
C ALA A 14 -17.51 3.74 25.59
N THR A 15 -18.29 3.00 24.82
CA THR A 15 -17.80 2.18 23.72
C THR A 15 -17.41 3.10 22.56
N PHE A 16 -16.12 3.37 22.42
CA PHE A 16 -15.58 4.01 21.22
C PHE A 16 -15.73 3.02 20.06
N ALA A 17 -16.77 3.20 19.25
CA ALA A 17 -16.88 2.54 17.96
C ALA A 17 -15.80 3.15 17.04
N SER A 18 -14.67 2.46 16.90
CA SER A 18 -13.66 2.80 15.90
C SER A 18 -14.26 2.61 14.53
N SER A 19 -14.77 3.68 13.93
CA SER A 19 -15.08 3.71 12.50
C SER A 19 -13.77 3.50 11.77
N ALA A 20 -13.60 2.33 11.15
CA ALA A 20 -12.51 2.08 10.23
C ALA A 20 -12.71 3.02 9.03
N LEU A 21 -12.08 4.20 9.08
CA LEU A 21 -11.89 5.00 7.88
C LEU A 21 -11.05 4.14 6.94
N ALA A 22 -11.60 3.83 5.77
CA ALA A 22 -10.80 3.36 4.65
C ALA A 22 -9.72 4.43 4.45
N ASP A 23 -8.50 4.12 4.85
CA ASP A 23 -7.35 4.99 4.69
C ASP A 23 -7.15 5.18 3.19
N ASP A 24 -7.69 6.27 2.65
CA ASP A 24 -7.47 6.66 1.27
C ASP A 24 -6.03 7.17 1.19
N LYS A 25 -5.11 6.21 1.14
CA LYS A 25 -3.67 6.48 1.14
C LYS A 25 -3.38 7.42 -0.01
N VAL A 26 -2.83 8.59 0.27
CA VAL A 26 -2.53 9.59 -0.76
C VAL A 26 -1.60 8.97 -1.80
N ARG A 27 -2.10 8.79 -3.03
CA ARG A 27 -1.34 8.25 -4.16
C ARG A 27 -0.91 9.38 -5.07
N THR A 28 0.39 9.56 -5.21
CA THR A 28 0.93 10.58 -6.12
C THR A 28 1.13 9.99 -7.52
N PRO A 29 0.89 10.76 -8.60
CA PRO A 29 1.30 10.38 -9.94
C PRO A 29 2.83 10.22 -10.02
N VAL A 30 3.29 9.08 -10.52
CA VAL A 30 4.71 8.77 -10.71
C VAL A 30 4.96 8.26 -12.13
N PRO A 31 6.12 8.58 -12.74
CA PRO A 31 6.43 8.14 -14.09
C PRO A 31 6.82 6.67 -14.17
N ASP A 32 7.31 6.10 -13.06
CA ASP A 32 7.71 4.70 -12.93
C ASP A 32 7.70 4.27 -11.46
N ALA A 33 8.13 3.03 -11.18
CA ALA A 33 8.14 2.48 -9.82
C ALA A 33 9.22 3.08 -8.89
N ARG A 34 10.34 3.59 -9.42
CA ARG A 34 11.54 3.95 -8.65
C ARG A 34 11.26 5.00 -7.56
N PRO A 35 10.51 6.10 -7.81
CA PRO A 35 10.18 7.06 -6.76
C PRO A 35 9.48 6.41 -5.55
N VAL A 36 8.60 5.45 -5.80
CA VAL A 36 7.83 4.77 -4.75
C VAL A 36 8.70 3.78 -3.99
N LEU A 37 9.61 3.08 -4.66
CA LEU A 37 10.61 2.21 -4.01
C LEU A 37 11.49 3.00 -3.05
N LEU A 38 12.01 4.15 -3.49
CA LEU A 38 12.87 5.01 -2.67
C LEU A 38 12.09 5.61 -1.49
N ALA A 39 10.86 6.07 -1.72
CA ALA A 39 10.00 6.57 -0.66
C ALA A 39 9.74 5.51 0.43
N ALA A 40 9.43 4.26 0.05
CA ALA A 40 9.22 3.18 1.02
C ALA A 40 10.48 2.86 1.84
N LEU A 41 11.66 2.91 1.23
CA LEU A 41 12.93 2.71 1.95
C LEU A 41 13.16 3.80 3.02
N GLN A 42 12.77 5.04 2.71
CA GLN A 42 12.93 6.22 3.56
C GLN A 42 11.81 6.40 4.58
N ALA A 43 10.63 5.83 4.34
CA ALA A 43 9.47 5.95 5.20
C ALA A 43 9.67 5.23 6.54
N ALA A 44 9.20 5.86 7.62
CA ALA A 44 9.30 5.32 8.98
C ALA A 44 8.46 4.05 9.16
N ASP A 45 7.28 4.01 8.54
CA ASP A 45 6.37 2.86 8.49
C ASP A 45 6.75 1.85 7.39
N GLY A 46 7.74 2.19 6.56
CA GLY A 46 8.24 1.36 5.47
C GLY A 46 7.27 1.23 4.28
N GLN A 47 6.31 2.14 4.13
CA GLN A 47 5.28 2.08 3.08
C GLN A 47 5.33 3.29 2.16
N ALA A 48 5.01 3.08 0.88
CA ALA A 48 4.77 4.14 -0.08
C ALA A 48 3.80 3.72 -1.18
N HIS A 49 3.10 4.70 -1.73
CA HIS A 49 1.96 4.50 -2.63
C HIS A 49 2.03 5.47 -3.82
N GLY A 50 1.62 5.02 -5.00
CA GLY A 50 1.59 5.85 -6.19
C GLY A 50 0.58 5.39 -7.24
N ILE A 51 0.41 6.22 -8.27
CA ILE A 51 -0.29 5.92 -9.51
C ILE A 51 0.73 6.02 -10.65
N LEU A 52 0.92 4.94 -11.40
CA LEU A 52 1.79 4.97 -12.57
C LEU A 52 1.15 5.82 -13.67
N THR A 53 1.97 6.65 -14.31
CA THR A 53 1.59 7.54 -15.41
C THR A 53 2.58 7.45 -16.55
N GLY A 54 2.20 7.96 -17.72
CA GLY A 54 3.04 7.98 -18.91
C GLY A 54 2.65 6.90 -19.92
N VAL A 55 3.32 6.96 -21.08
CA VAL A 55 2.91 6.24 -22.29
C VAL A 55 2.78 4.72 -22.11
N GLU A 56 3.64 4.12 -21.29
CA GLU A 56 3.61 2.68 -21.03
C GLU A 56 2.43 2.27 -20.13
N ALA A 57 2.15 3.06 -19.08
CA ALA A 57 1.00 2.83 -18.21
C ALA A 57 -0.32 3.01 -18.98
N ASP A 58 -0.38 4.01 -19.87
CA ASP A 58 -1.52 4.26 -20.74
C ASP A 58 -1.72 3.12 -21.75
N ALA A 59 -0.63 2.61 -22.33
CA ALA A 59 -0.67 1.49 -23.27
C ALA A 59 -1.19 0.21 -22.61
N ILE A 60 -0.74 -0.09 -21.38
CA ILE A 60 -1.24 -1.25 -20.60
C ILE A 60 -2.73 -1.07 -20.28
N THR A 61 -3.13 0.10 -19.79
CA THR A 61 -4.53 0.41 -19.46
C THR A 61 -5.43 0.22 -20.67
N LYS A 62 -5.01 0.72 -21.84
CA LYS A 62 -5.72 0.54 -23.11
C LYS A 62 -5.73 -0.91 -23.57
N ARG A 63 -4.63 -1.65 -23.42
CA ARG A 63 -4.52 -3.05 -23.86
C ARG A 63 -5.55 -3.96 -23.18
N PHE A 64 -5.91 -3.65 -21.94
CA PHE A 64 -6.85 -4.44 -21.15
C PHE A 64 -8.19 -3.75 -20.91
N ASP A 65 -8.53 -2.70 -21.67
CA ASP A 65 -9.77 -1.93 -21.52
C ASP A 65 -10.08 -1.56 -20.05
N ALA A 66 -9.02 -1.24 -19.29
CA ALA A 66 -9.14 -1.00 -17.86
C ALA A 66 -9.81 0.35 -17.56
N THR A 67 -10.59 0.40 -16.48
CA THR A 67 -11.38 1.59 -16.11
C THR A 67 -10.68 2.48 -15.08
N SER A 68 -9.46 2.12 -14.66
CA SER A 68 -8.69 2.84 -13.66
C SER A 68 -7.21 2.88 -14.04
N PRO A 69 -6.43 3.85 -13.52
CA PRO A 69 -4.98 3.84 -13.64
C PRO A 69 -4.35 2.64 -12.92
N ILE A 70 -3.09 2.35 -13.24
CA ILE A 70 -2.32 1.32 -12.53
C ILE A 70 -1.81 1.92 -11.22
N ALA A 71 -2.24 1.37 -10.09
CA ALA A 71 -1.72 1.71 -8.79
C ALA A 71 -0.49 0.86 -8.44
N ILE A 72 0.42 1.45 -7.68
CA ILE A 72 1.59 0.79 -7.11
C ILE A 72 1.59 0.97 -5.59
N ASP A 73 1.81 -0.12 -4.88
CA ASP A 73 1.99 -0.20 -3.44
C ASP A 73 3.33 -0.85 -3.13
N VAL A 74 4.12 -0.22 -2.27
CA VAL A 74 5.42 -0.73 -1.84
C VAL A 74 5.45 -0.82 -0.33
N THR A 75 5.83 -1.99 0.18
CA THR A 75 6.01 -2.24 1.61
C THR A 75 7.38 -2.85 1.86
N THR A 76 8.07 -2.35 2.87
CA THR A 76 9.32 -2.94 3.34
C THR A 76 9.05 -4.22 4.12
N GLU A 77 9.46 -5.37 3.59
CA GLU A 77 9.29 -6.69 4.25
C GLU A 77 10.44 -6.99 5.22
N LYS A 78 11.67 -6.59 4.87
CA LYS A 78 12.87 -6.82 5.69
C LYS A 78 13.88 -5.70 5.43
N ARG A 79 14.46 -5.13 6.48
CA ARG A 79 15.65 -4.28 6.37
C ARG A 79 16.92 -5.13 6.47
N TYR A 80 17.87 -4.93 5.57
CA TYR A 80 19.14 -5.66 5.58
C TYR A 80 20.16 -5.00 6.51
N ALA A 81 21.22 -5.72 6.87
CA ALA A 81 22.33 -5.19 7.65
C ALA A 81 23.08 -4.08 6.89
N GLN A 82 23.09 -4.13 5.55
CA GLN A 82 23.61 -3.05 4.72
C GLN A 82 22.69 -1.82 4.81
N PRO A 83 23.19 -0.65 5.25
CA PRO A 83 22.39 0.56 5.39
C PRO A 83 21.72 0.97 4.08
N GLY A 84 20.45 1.39 4.16
CA GLY A 84 19.69 1.84 2.99
C GLY A 84 19.21 0.73 2.07
N CYS A 85 19.38 -0.54 2.43
CA CYS A 85 18.93 -1.68 1.65
C CYS A 85 17.80 -2.45 2.33
N SER A 86 16.84 -2.91 1.56
CA SER A 86 15.72 -3.71 2.08
C SER A 86 15.16 -4.68 1.05
N ARG A 87 14.47 -5.70 1.54
CA ARG A 87 13.47 -6.45 0.78
C ARG A 87 12.20 -5.62 0.73
N LEU A 88 11.73 -5.33 -0.47
CA LEU A 88 10.46 -4.64 -0.71
C LEU A 88 9.48 -5.62 -1.35
N LYS A 89 8.25 -5.65 -0.84
CA LYS A 89 7.08 -6.15 -1.57
C LYS A 89 6.57 -5.02 -2.44
N VAL A 90 6.34 -5.30 -3.71
CA VAL A 90 5.72 -4.38 -4.65
C VAL A 90 4.47 -5.03 -5.20
N THR A 91 3.37 -4.30 -5.09
CA THR A 91 2.04 -4.72 -5.53
C THR A 91 1.57 -3.73 -6.56
N PHE A 92 1.40 -4.18 -7.80
CA PHE A 92 0.64 -3.43 -8.79
C PHE A 92 -0.80 -3.90 -8.78
N TRP A 93 -1.74 -2.99 -8.92
CA TRP A 93 -3.13 -3.35 -9.13
C TRP A 93 -3.85 -2.36 -10.01
N GLN A 94 -4.89 -2.84 -10.67
CA GLN A 94 -5.74 -2.05 -11.54
C GLN A 94 -7.16 -2.62 -11.52
N ASP A 95 -8.16 -1.76 -11.38
CA ASP A 95 -9.58 -2.07 -11.50
C ASP A 95 -10.06 -2.04 -12.95
N GLY A 96 -11.12 -2.82 -13.20
CA GLY A 96 -11.82 -2.83 -14.49
C GLY A 96 -11.03 -3.47 -15.62
N VAL A 97 -10.00 -4.26 -15.31
CA VAL A 97 -9.18 -4.95 -16.32
C VAL A 97 -10.01 -6.06 -16.98
N LEU A 98 -10.14 -6.01 -18.30
CA LEU A 98 -10.74 -7.04 -19.14
C LEU A 98 -9.64 -7.90 -19.77
N LEU A 99 -9.47 -9.12 -19.25
CA LEU A 99 -8.49 -10.05 -19.80
C LEU A 99 -8.99 -10.69 -21.11
N PRO A 100 -8.08 -11.06 -22.03
CA PRO A 100 -8.45 -11.80 -23.23
C PRO A 100 -9.26 -13.07 -22.88
N GLY A 101 -10.44 -13.21 -23.49
CA GLY A 101 -11.35 -14.34 -23.25
C GLY A 101 -12.24 -14.21 -22.01
N ALA A 102 -12.07 -13.16 -21.19
CA ALA A 102 -13.01 -12.83 -20.13
C ALA A 102 -14.16 -11.97 -20.67
N THR A 103 -15.33 -12.08 -20.02
CA THR A 103 -16.53 -11.28 -20.34
C THR A 103 -16.84 -10.23 -19.29
N ILE A 104 -16.21 -10.32 -18.11
CA ILE A 104 -16.47 -9.44 -16.97
C ILE A 104 -15.16 -8.76 -16.56
N PRO A 105 -15.10 -7.41 -16.58
CA PRO A 105 -13.97 -6.66 -16.04
C PRO A 105 -13.79 -6.90 -14.54
N ARG A 106 -12.54 -6.96 -14.08
CA ARG A 106 -12.24 -7.19 -12.65
C ARG A 106 -10.93 -6.54 -12.23
N ARG A 107 -10.73 -6.43 -10.92
CA ARG A 107 -9.42 -6.07 -10.37
C ARG A 107 -8.40 -7.13 -10.75
N GLN A 108 -7.23 -6.69 -11.21
CA GLN A 108 -6.04 -7.54 -11.34
C GLN A 108 -4.96 -7.00 -10.42
N THR A 109 -4.24 -7.92 -9.80
CA THR A 109 -3.16 -7.63 -8.84
C THR A 109 -1.95 -8.48 -9.21
N MET A 110 -0.78 -7.86 -9.21
CA MET A 110 0.51 -8.53 -9.43
C MET A 110 1.46 -8.17 -8.29
N ASP A 111 1.91 -9.19 -7.58
CA ASP A 111 2.84 -9.06 -6.45
C ASP A 111 4.22 -9.60 -6.85
N PHE A 112 5.26 -8.86 -6.52
CA PHE A 112 6.64 -9.31 -6.65
C PHE A 112 7.49 -8.72 -5.52
N GLY A 113 8.57 -9.42 -5.18
CA GLY A 113 9.50 -8.95 -4.17
C GLY A 113 10.86 -8.62 -4.78
N ILE A 114 11.43 -7.49 -4.38
CA ILE A 114 12.72 -6.98 -4.89
C ILE A 114 13.66 -6.65 -3.74
N ASN A 115 14.94 -6.94 -3.92
CA ASN A 115 16.00 -6.49 -3.01
C ASN A 115 16.55 -5.19 -3.58
N TYR A 116 16.35 -4.08 -2.88
CA TYR A 116 16.61 -2.75 -3.42
C TYR A 116 17.31 -1.86 -2.39
N CYS A 117 18.26 -1.06 -2.86
CA CYS A 117 19.00 -0.10 -2.05
C CYS A 117 18.73 1.33 -2.55
N LEU A 118 19.02 2.33 -1.70
CA LEU A 118 18.86 3.75 -2.04
C LEU A 118 19.68 4.21 -3.26
N ASP A 119 20.78 3.52 -3.55
CA ASP A 119 21.61 3.76 -4.74
C ASP A 119 21.05 3.11 -6.03
N GLY A 120 19.93 2.39 -5.92
CA GLY A 120 19.26 1.69 -7.02
C GLY A 120 19.85 0.33 -7.36
N ARG A 121 20.87 -0.14 -6.64
CA ARG A 121 21.50 -1.45 -6.83
C ARG A 121 20.89 -2.50 -5.90
N PRO A 122 21.06 -3.80 -6.19
CA PRO A 122 20.78 -4.83 -5.20
C PRO A 122 21.80 -4.76 -4.05
N PRO A 123 21.42 -5.24 -2.85
CA PRO A 123 22.35 -5.32 -1.73
C PRO A 123 23.52 -6.26 -2.05
N GLN A 124 24.70 -5.95 -1.50
CA GLN A 124 25.89 -6.78 -1.62
C GLN A 124 25.76 -8.08 -0.80
N SER A 125 24.88 -8.08 0.20
CA SER A 125 24.57 -9.23 1.04
C SER A 125 23.11 -9.20 1.48
N LEU A 126 22.46 -10.36 1.58
CA LEU A 126 21.07 -10.51 2.02
C LEU A 126 20.92 -10.71 3.54
N ARG A 127 22.01 -10.56 4.28
CA ARG A 127 22.01 -10.67 5.74
C ARG A 127 21.17 -9.56 6.34
#